data_AF-A0A956RIA2-F1
#
_entry.id   AF-A0A956RIA2-F1
#
_cell.length_a   1.000
_cell.length_b   1.000
_cell.length_c   1.000
_cell.angle_alpha   90.00
_cell.angle_beta   90.00
_cell.angle_gamma   90.00
#
_symmetry.space_group_name_H-M   'P 1'
#
loop_
_entity.id
_entity.type
_entity.pdbx_description
1 polymer ?
#
loop_
_entity_poly.entity_id
_entity_poly.type
_entity_poly.pdbx_seq_one_letter_code
_entity_poly.pdbx_strand_id
1 'polypeptide(L)'
;MPTLRDRILERAATNGSRGVTMGALVEAMIRHGNAVEDVEREIWNLLATRRLTPSGFAARLLRRRDQLGALVERRSYEFLLVPWSPQRDDE
;
A
#
# COMPACT_ATOMS: atom_id res chain seq x y z
N MET A 1 13.38 -19.12 -2.05
CA MET A 1 12.15 -18.49 -1.53
C MET A 1 12.22 -17.01 -1.86
N PRO A 2 11.21 -16.40 -2.50
CA PRO A 2 11.22 -14.97 -2.80
C PRO A 2 11.26 -14.16 -1.50
N THR A 3 12.07 -13.10 -1.47
CA THR A 3 12.23 -12.21 -0.31
C THR A 3 10.96 -11.38 -0.07
N LEU A 4 10.82 -10.77 1.11
CA LEU A 4 9.71 -9.85 1.39
C LEU A 4 9.62 -8.73 0.32
N ARG A 5 10.77 -8.16 -0.02
CA ARG A 5 10.92 -7.19 -1.11
C ARG A 5 10.32 -7.69 -2.42
N ASP A 6 10.71 -8.88 -2.87
CA ASP A 6 10.27 -9.42 -4.15
C ASP A 6 8.75 -9.59 -4.18
N ARG A 7 8.18 -10.09 -3.07
CA ARG A 7 6.74 -10.30 -2.94
C ARG A 7 5.95 -8.98 -2.93
N ILE A 8 6.49 -7.94 -2.28
CA ILE A 8 5.87 -6.60 -2.31
C ILE A 8 5.85 -6.05 -3.73
N LEU A 9 6.97 -6.15 -4.46
CA LEU A 9 7.07 -5.66 -5.83
C LEU A 9 6.18 -6.45 -6.79
N GLU A 10 6.16 -7.78 -6.68
CA GLU A 10 5.28 -8.65 -7.44
C GLU A 10 3.81 -8.29 -7.19
N ARG A 11 3.44 -8.09 -5.92
CA ARG A 11 2.07 -7.71 -5.56
C ARG A 11 1.72 -6.32 -6.10
N ALA A 12 2.62 -5.34 -6.02
CA ALA A 12 2.37 -4.00 -6.54
C ALA A 12 2.17 -4.00 -8.07
N ALA A 13 2.78 -4.95 -8.78
CA ALA A 13 2.65 -5.09 -10.23
C ALA A 13 1.30 -5.65 -10.70
N THR A 14 0.50 -6.31 -9.83
CA THR A 14 -0.67 -7.08 -10.27
C THR A 14 -1.78 -6.25 -10.91
N ASN A 15 -1.84 -4.94 -10.65
CA ASN A 15 -2.87 -4.03 -11.15
C ASN A 15 -2.37 -3.06 -12.23
N GLY A 16 -1.14 -3.26 -12.73
CA GLY A 16 -0.53 -2.37 -13.73
C GLY A 16 -0.54 -0.91 -13.28
N SER A 17 -1.01 -0.02 -14.16
CA SER A 17 -1.01 1.44 -13.92
C SER A 17 -2.01 1.90 -12.86
N ARG A 18 -3.00 1.08 -12.48
CA ARG A 18 -3.99 1.42 -11.44
C ARG A 18 -3.41 1.41 -10.02
N GLY A 19 -2.29 0.70 -9.83
CA GLY A 19 -1.66 0.53 -8.53
C GLY A 19 -2.45 -0.33 -7.55
N VAL A 20 -1.82 -0.58 -6.42
CA VAL A 20 -2.37 -1.33 -5.29
C VAL A 20 -2.30 -0.46 -4.05
N THR A 21 -3.36 -0.44 -3.24
CA THR A 21 -3.31 0.35 -2.02
C THR A 21 -2.24 -0.17 -1.06
N MET A 22 -1.57 0.72 -0.34
CA MET A 22 -0.58 0.34 0.67
C MET A 22 -1.18 -0.65 1.69
N GLY A 23 -2.41 -0.42 2.15
CA GLY A 23 -3.11 -1.35 3.04
C GLY A 23 -3.28 -2.75 2.44
N ALA A 24 -3.62 -2.86 1.14
CA ALA A 24 -3.75 -4.16 0.48
C ALA A 24 -2.42 -4.90 0.31
N LEU A 25 -1.29 -4.17 0.17
CA LEU A 25 0.04 -4.76 0.19
C LEU A 25 0.36 -5.31 1.58
N VAL A 26 0.15 -4.49 2.61
CA VAL A 26 0.38 -4.86 4.02
C VAL A 26 -0.43 -6.10 4.40
N GLU A 27 -1.74 -6.08 4.15
CA GLU A 27 -2.63 -7.22 4.41
C GLU A 27 -2.19 -8.49 3.69
N ALA A 28 -1.72 -8.38 2.44
CA ALA A 28 -1.23 -9.54 1.69
C ALA A 28 0.03 -10.15 2.34
N MET A 29 0.97 -9.32 2.78
CA MET A 29 2.21 -9.81 3.41
C MET A 29 1.97 -10.38 4.81
N ILE A 30 1.03 -9.82 5.58
CA ILE A 30 0.62 -10.38 6.88
C ILE A 30 0.05 -11.79 6.69
N ARG A 31 -0.79 -12.02 5.67
CA ARG A 31 -1.30 -13.36 5.36
C ARG A 31 -0.20 -14.36 5.00
N HIS A 32 0.97 -13.88 4.58
CA HIS A 32 2.16 -14.70 4.34
C HIS A 32 3.08 -14.85 5.58
N GLY A 33 2.66 -14.37 6.75
CA GLY A 33 3.37 -14.54 8.02
C GLY A 33 4.39 -13.45 8.36
N ASN A 34 4.37 -12.32 7.67
CA ASN A 34 5.26 -11.20 7.96
C ASN A 34 4.66 -10.28 9.04
N ALA A 35 5.52 -9.71 9.90
CA ALA A 35 5.11 -8.68 10.86
C ALA A 35 4.74 -7.37 10.15
N VAL A 36 3.75 -6.64 10.68
CA VAL A 36 3.23 -5.41 10.06
C VAL A 36 4.35 -4.37 9.91
N GLU A 37 5.11 -4.18 10.99
CA GLU A 37 6.17 -3.18 11.08
C GLU A 37 7.30 -3.44 10.08
N ASP A 38 7.61 -4.72 9.81
CA ASP A 38 8.63 -5.11 8.84
C ASP A 38 8.16 -4.84 7.41
N VAL A 39 6.88 -5.10 7.13
CA VAL A 39 6.29 -4.85 5.81
C VAL A 39 6.23 -3.35 5.54
N GLU A 40 5.74 -2.56 6.48
CA GLU A 40 5.66 -1.11 6.33
C GLU A 40 7.05 -0.49 6.15
N ARG A 41 8.03 -0.93 6.95
CA ARG A 41 9.42 -0.50 6.80
C ARG A 41 9.98 -0.82 5.42
N GLU A 42 9.75 -2.03 4.90
CA GLU A 42 10.24 -2.39 3.57
C GLU A 42 9.52 -1.61 2.46
N ILE A 43 8.21 -1.33 2.58
CA ILE A 43 7.51 -0.45 1.64
C ILE A 43 8.16 0.95 1.62
N TRP A 44 8.46 1.51 2.79
CA TRP A 44 9.16 2.81 2.89
C TRP A 44 10.56 2.75 2.27
N ASN A 45 11.32 1.67 2.49
CA ASN A 45 12.62 1.47 1.85
C ASN A 45 12.51 1.42 0.32
N LEU A 46 11.48 0.74 -0.21
CA LEU A 46 11.25 0.64 -1.65
C LEU A 46 10.83 1.96 -2.27
N LEU A 47 10.07 2.79 -1.56
CA LEU A 47 9.79 4.17 -1.96
C LEU A 47 11.08 5.01 -1.98
N ALA A 48 11.87 4.95 -0.90
CA ALA A 48 13.12 5.70 -0.76
C ALA A 48 14.18 5.30 -1.80
N THR A 49 14.16 4.05 -2.27
CA THR A 49 15.12 3.52 -3.26
C THR A 49 14.56 3.46 -4.68
N ARG A 50 13.45 4.15 -4.98
CA ARG A 50 12.83 4.18 -6.31
C ARG A 50 12.57 2.78 -6.87
N ARG A 51 12.04 1.90 -6.03
CA ARG A 51 11.51 0.58 -6.42
C ARG A 51 9.99 0.57 -6.43
N LEU A 52 9.35 1.47 -5.68
CA LEU A 52 7.93 1.80 -5.75
C LEU A 52 7.75 3.29 -5.99
N THR A 53 6.63 3.66 -6.61
CA THR A 53 6.18 5.05 -6.75
C THR A 53 4.71 5.17 -6.36
N PRO A 54 4.31 6.22 -5.63
CA PRO A 54 2.90 6.58 -5.50
C PRO A 54 2.33 7.00 -6.85
N SER A 55 1.30 6.30 -7.34
CA SER A 55 0.61 6.64 -8.60
C SER A 55 -0.73 7.35 -8.39
N GLY A 56 -1.12 7.59 -7.14
CA GLY A 56 -2.39 8.23 -6.79
C GLY A 56 -2.81 7.92 -5.37
N PHE A 57 -4.08 8.16 -5.08
CA PHE A 57 -4.67 7.94 -3.76
C PHE A 57 -6.03 7.23 -3.88
N ALA A 58 -6.28 6.31 -2.94
CA ALA A 58 -7.61 5.75 -2.72
C ALA A 58 -8.26 6.45 -1.53
N ALA A 59 -9.50 6.90 -1.70
CA ALA A 59 -10.31 7.43 -0.61
C ALA A 59 -11.26 6.34 -0.10
N ARG A 60 -11.19 6.04 1.20
CA ARG A 60 -12.05 5.08 1.88
C ARG A 60 -12.90 5.78 2.93
N LEU A 61 -14.20 5.52 2.90
CA LEU A 61 -15.11 5.95 3.96
C LEU A 61 -15.13 4.89 5.06
N LEU A 62 -14.61 5.23 6.23
CA LEU A 62 -14.63 4.39 7.43
C LEU A 62 -15.86 4.75 8.25
N ARG A 63 -16.68 3.75 8.56
CA ARG A 63 -17.87 3.87 9.41
C ARG A 63 -17.60 3.14 10.71
N ARG A 64 -17.70 3.85 11.83
CA ARG A 64 -17.57 3.26 13.17
C ARG A 64 -18.66 3.80 14.09
N ARG A 65 -19.04 3.03 15.10
CA ARG A 65 -19.83 3.58 16.20
C ARG A 65 -18.89 4.26 17.19
N ASP A 66 -19.25 5.44 17.67
CA ASP A 66 -18.54 6.09 18.76
C ASP A 66 -18.92 5.48 20.13
N GLN A 67 -18.37 6.06 21.20
CA GLN A 67 -18.63 5.61 22.58
C GLN A 67 -20.10 5.74 23.01
N LEU A 68 -20.88 6.56 22.31
CA LEU A 68 -22.31 6.79 22.56
C LEU A 68 -23.20 5.97 21.61
N GLY A 69 -22.60 5.15 20.75
CA GLY A 69 -23.30 4.28 19.80
C GLY A 69 -23.74 4.97 18.50
N ALA A 70 -23.42 6.26 18.30
CA ALA A 70 -23.74 7.00 17.09
C ALA A 70 -22.82 6.57 15.93
N LEU A 71 -23.37 6.50 14.72
CA LEU A 71 -22.58 6.19 13.53
C LEU A 71 -21.75 7.41 13.13
N VAL A 72 -20.43 7.29 13.22
CA VAL A 72 -19.47 8.31 12.80
C VAL A 72 -18.79 7.85 11.52
N GLU A 73 -18.76 8.75 10.53
CA GLU A 73 -18.06 8.56 9.27
C GLU A 73 -16.76 9.36 9.24
N ARG A 74 -15.67 8.72 8.80
CA ARG A 74 -14.37 9.38 8.57
C ARG A 74 -13.82 8.99 7.21
N ARG A 75 -13.34 9.97 6.44
CA ARG A 75 -12.57 9.69 5.21
C ARG A 75 -11.12 9.40 5.57
N SER A 76 -10.59 8.31 5.02
CA SER A 76 -9.18 7.94 5.05
C SER A 76 -8.64 7.94 3.64
N TYR A 77 -7.45 8.48 3.45
CA TYR A 77 -6.76 8.47 2.16
C TYR A 77 -5.50 7.62 2.30
N GLU A 78 -5.21 6.79 1.30
CA GLU A 78 -3.99 5.99 1.26
C GLU A 78 -3.39 5.99 -0.14
N PHE A 79 -2.07 5.82 -0.23
CA PHE A 79 -1.38 5.77 -1.51
C PHE A 79 -1.74 4.51 -2.29
N LEU A 80 -1.90 4.70 -3.61
CA LEU A 80 -1.80 3.63 -4.60
C LEU A 80 -0.35 3.51 -5.01
N LEU A 81 0.20 2.30 -4.91
CA LEU A 81 1.60 2.00 -5.17
C LEU A 81 1.73 1.13 -6.42
N VAL A 82 2.69 1.48 -7.26
CA VAL A 82 3.13 0.69 -8.41
C VAL A 82 4.64 0.45 -8.33
N PRO A 83 5.18 -0.53 -9.08
CA PRO A 83 6.62 -0.56 -9.37
C PRO A 83 7.05 0.78 -9.97
N TRP A 84 8.19 1.30 -9.50
CA TRP A 84 8.79 2.49 -10.07
C TRP A 84 9.18 2.24 -11.54
N SER A 85 9.05 3.29 -12.36
CA SER A 85 9.44 3.30 -13.77
C SER A 85 10.01 4.69 -14.08
N PRO A 86 11.19 4.79 -14.73
CA PRO A 86 11.80 6.07 -15.07
C PRO A 86 10.87 6.98 -15.87
N GLN A 87 10.02 6.40 -16.72
CA GLN A 87 9.06 7.11 -17.56
C GLN A 87 8.02 7.91 -16.76
N ARG A 88 7.84 7.60 -15.48
CA ARG A 88 6.87 8.26 -14.58
C ARG A 88 7.48 9.36 -13.72
N ASP A 89 8.80 9.54 -13.72
CA ASP A 89 9.44 10.63 -12.97
C ASP A 89 9.19 12.01 -13.63
N ASP A 90 8.79 12.02 -14.91
CA ASP A 90 8.53 13.21 -15.73
C ASP A 90 7.03 13.49 -15.98
N GLU A 91 6.11 12.68 -15.42
CA GLU A 91 4.63 12.86 -15.49
C GLU A 91 4.11 13.80 -14.39
#